data_AF-A0A6N6VEY0-F1
#
_entry.id   AF-A0A6N6VEY0-F1
#
_cell.length_a   1.000
_cell.length_b   1.000
_cell.length_c   1.000
_cell.angle_alpha   90.00
_cell.angle_beta   90.00
_cell.angle_gamma   90.00
#
_symmetry.space_group_name_H-M   'P 1'
#
loop_
_entity.id
_entity.type
_entity.pdbx_description
1 polymer ?
#
loop_
_entity_poly.entity_id
_entity_poly.type
_entity_poly.pdbx_seq_one_letter_code
_entity_poly.pdbx_strand_id
1 'polypeptide(L)'
;MRSFKITFAFLLLLASVAIAGLTYIQSHIAGISTGILLVIVNAAYAFDHRHALFGIEGPDSPERSSVQTVALRHGHIVAMRHDGDS
;
A
#
# COMPACT_ATOMS: atom_id res chain seq x y z
N MET A 1 1.85 -11.66 -12.46
CA MET A 1 2.42 -10.32 -12.15
C MET A 1 2.97 -10.16 -10.72
N ARG A 2 2.70 -11.07 -9.77
CA ARG A 2 3.18 -10.98 -8.38
C ARG A 2 4.71 -11.14 -8.26
N SER A 3 5.28 -12.12 -8.95
CA SER A 3 6.74 -12.39 -8.91
C SER A 3 7.57 -11.21 -9.41
N PHE A 4 7.10 -10.50 -10.46
CA PHE A 4 7.76 -9.30 -10.97
C PHE A 4 7.88 -8.19 -9.91
N LYS A 5 6.80 -7.94 -9.15
CA LYS A 5 6.79 -6.92 -8.08
C LYS A 5 7.75 -7.29 -6.93
N ILE A 6 7.83 -8.57 -6.60
CA ILE A 6 8.78 -9.08 -5.59
C ILE A 6 10.22 -8.90 -6.07
N THR A 7 10.53 -9.31 -7.31
CA THR A 7 11.86 -9.12 -7.91
C THR A 7 12.24 -7.64 -7.94
N PHE A 8 11.31 -6.77 -8.32
CA PHE A 8 11.54 -5.33 -8.34
C PHE A 8 11.81 -4.77 -6.92
N ALA A 9 11.08 -5.23 -5.91
CA ALA A 9 11.33 -4.84 -4.52
C ALA A 9 12.74 -5.23 -4.05
N PHE A 10 13.23 -6.42 -4.41
CA PHE A 10 14.60 -6.83 -4.11
C PHE A 10 15.65 -5.97 -4.82
N LEU A 11 15.42 -5.63 -6.09
CA LEU A 11 16.32 -4.75 -6.84
C LEU A 11 16.36 -3.34 -6.23
N LEU A 12 15.21 -2.82 -5.82
CA LEU A 12 15.09 -1.52 -5.15
C LEU A 12 15.87 -1.51 -3.82
N LEU A 13 15.73 -2.58 -3.03
CA LEU A 13 16.44 -2.74 -1.76
C LEU A 13 17.96 -2.78 -1.98
N LEU A 14 18.44 -3.60 -2.93
CA LEU A 14 19.86 -3.71 -3.25
C LEU A 14 20.44 -2.37 -3.74
N ALA A 15 19.73 -1.70 -4.65
CA ALA A 15 20.13 -0.38 -5.15
C ALA A 15 20.21 0.64 -4.01
N SER A 16 19.25 0.60 -3.07
CA SER A 16 19.23 1.49 -1.91
C SER A 16 20.46 1.30 -1.02
N VAL A 17 20.83 0.05 -0.72
CA VAL A 17 22.03 -0.25 0.08
C VAL A 17 23.29 0.19 -0.65
N ALA A 18 23.39 -0.07 -1.95
CA ALA A 18 24.53 0.34 -2.76
C ALA A 18 24.69 1.87 -2.80
N ILE A 19 23.60 2.61 -3.02
CA ILE A 19 23.61 4.08 -3.05
C ILE A 19 23.99 4.63 -1.67
N ALA A 20 23.33 4.16 -0.60
CA ALA A 20 23.65 4.60 0.76
C ALA A 20 25.12 4.33 1.12
N GLY A 21 25.64 3.15 0.76
CA GLY A 21 27.04 2.77 0.98
C GLY A 21 28.02 3.67 0.22
N LEU A 22 27.76 3.92 -1.08
CA LEU A 22 28.58 4.82 -1.89
C LEU A 22 28.58 6.24 -1.35
N THR A 23 27.41 6.77 -0.95
CA THR A 23 27.30 8.10 -0.35
C THR A 23 28.02 8.17 1.00
N TYR A 24 27.98 7.10 1.80
CA TYR A 24 28.67 7.02 3.09
C TYR A 24 30.20 7.07 2.94
N ILE A 25 30.76 6.41 1.93
CA ILE A 25 32.19 6.46 1.62
C ILE A 25 32.62 7.90 1.28
N GLN A 26 31.77 8.67 0.59
CA GLN A 26 32.06 10.06 0.23
C GLN A 26 31.84 11.05 1.37
N SER A 27 30.78 10.86 2.17
CA SER A 27 30.43 11.71 3.30
C SER A 27 29.59 10.94 4.31
N HIS A 28 30.13 10.77 5.52
CA HIS A 28 29.48 10.03 6.60
C HIS A 28 28.08 10.57 6.93
N ILE A 29 27.93 11.89 7.05
CA ILE A 29 26.65 12.52 7.42
C ILE A 29 25.65 12.35 6.28
N ALA A 30 26.07 12.61 5.03
CA ALA A 30 25.20 12.44 3.87
C ALA A 30 24.77 10.97 3.71
N GLY A 31 25.68 10.01 3.91
CA GLY A 31 25.36 8.59 3.83
C GLY A 31 24.32 8.15 4.84
N ILE A 32 24.40 8.64 6.09
CA ILE A 32 23.40 8.35 7.12
C ILE A 32 22.04 8.95 6.73
N SER A 33 22.00 10.23 6.33
CA SER A 33 20.76 10.89 5.92
C SER A 33 20.12 10.22 4.71
N THR A 34 20.91 9.89 3.69
CA THR A 34 20.47 9.18 2.48
C THR A 34 20.00 7.77 2.81
N GLY A 35 20.70 7.05 3.70
CA GLY A 35 20.30 5.73 4.17
C GLY A 35 18.94 5.75 4.86
N ILE A 36 18.71 6.69 5.79
CA ILE A 36 17.41 6.84 6.46
C ILE A 36 16.30 7.15 5.44
N LEU A 37 16.56 8.06 4.51
CA LEU A 37 15.58 8.43 3.48
C LEU A 37 15.22 7.24 2.59
N LEU A 38 16.22 6.44 2.19
CA LEU A 38 16.01 5.23 1.39
C LEU A 38 15.25 4.15 2.16
N VAL A 39 15.47 4.00 3.46
CA VAL A 39 14.68 3.09 4.31
C VAL A 39 13.20 3.52 4.32
N ILE A 40 12.92 4.81 4.47
CA ILE A 40 11.55 5.34 4.44
C ILE A 40 10.89 5.09 3.08
N VAL A 41 11.63 5.31 1.97
CA VAL A 41 11.13 5.05 0.61
C VAL A 41 10.80 3.56 0.40
N ASN A 42 11.67 2.66 0.85
CA ASN A 42 11.42 1.21 0.78
C ASN A 42 10.20 0.81 1.63
N ALA A 43 10.06 1.39 2.84
CA ALA A 43 8.90 1.15 3.69
C ALA A 43 7.59 1.67 3.07
N ALA A 44 7.61 2.85 2.46
CA ALA A 44 6.46 3.40 1.74
C ALA A 44 6.08 2.52 0.53
N TYR A 45 7.06 2.09 -0.26
CA TYR A 45 6.84 1.17 -1.38
C TYR A 45 6.24 -0.16 -0.90
N ALA A 46 6.79 -0.74 0.17
CA ALA A 46 6.30 -1.98 0.76
C ALA A 46 4.88 -1.82 1.32
N PHE A 47 4.55 -0.67 1.91
CA PHE A 47 3.20 -0.37 2.41
C PHE A 47 2.18 -0.22 1.28
N ASP A 48 2.53 0.47 0.20
CA ASP A 48 1.68 0.66 -0.97
C ASP A 48 1.46 -0.67 -1.73
N HIS A 49 2.49 -1.50 -1.79
CA HIS A 49 2.46 -2.79 -2.49
C HIS A 49 2.20 -3.98 -1.56
N ARG A 50 1.78 -3.75 -0.31
CA ARG A 50 1.66 -4.78 0.74
C ARG A 50 0.78 -5.96 0.33
N HIS A 51 -0.29 -5.70 -0.41
CA HIS A 51 -1.21 -6.72 -0.90
C HIS A 51 -0.55 -7.66 -1.92
N ALA A 52 0.30 -7.12 -2.80
CA ALA A 52 1.02 -7.90 -3.79
C ALA A 52 2.25 -8.61 -3.18
N LEU A 53 2.94 -7.97 -2.24
CA LEU A 53 4.18 -8.49 -1.65
C LEU A 53 3.89 -9.55 -0.58
N PHE A 54 3.00 -9.25 0.37
CA PHE A 54 2.77 -10.11 1.53
C PHE A 54 1.53 -11.01 1.39
N GLY A 55 0.71 -10.84 0.35
CA GLY A 55 -0.52 -11.62 0.19
C GLY A 55 -1.55 -11.36 1.30
N ILE A 56 -1.37 -10.29 2.08
CA ILE A 56 -2.35 -9.81 3.04
C ILE A 56 -3.46 -9.20 2.20
N GLU A 57 -4.59 -9.89 2.04
CA GLU A 57 -5.79 -9.28 1.49
C GLU A 57 -6.12 -8.05 2.33
N GLY A 58 -6.26 -6.90 1.68
CA GLY A 58 -6.72 -5.71 2.37
C GLY A 58 -8.14 -5.92 2.88
N PRO A 59 -8.57 -5.13 3.87
CA PRO A 59 -9.98 -5.07 4.26
C PRO A 59 -10.92 -4.67 3.09
N ASP A 60 -10.37 -4.31 1.93
CA ASP A 60 -11.06 -4.04 0.67
C ASP A 60 -11.16 -5.31 -0.20
N SER A 61 -11.60 -6.42 0.40
CA SER A 61 -12.18 -7.50 -0.39
C SER A 61 -13.37 -6.93 -1.18
N PRO A 62 -13.48 -7.17 -2.50
CA PRO A 62 -14.66 -6.79 -3.30
C PRO A 62 -15.97 -7.42 -2.80
N GLU A 63 -15.90 -8.30 -1.80
CA GLU A 63 -17.05 -8.83 -1.08
C GLU A 63 -17.68 -7.80 -0.12
N ARG A 64 -16.91 -6.81 0.38
CA ARG A 64 -17.47 -5.73 1.22
C ARG A 64 -18.14 -4.64 0.41
N SER A 65 -17.70 -4.38 -0.82
CA SER A 65 -18.35 -3.41 -1.71
C SER A 65 -19.73 -3.90 -2.16
N SER A 66 -19.92 -5.21 -2.37
CA SER A 66 -21.26 -5.77 -2.66
C SER A 66 -22.18 -5.68 -1.44
N VAL A 67 -21.69 -6.01 -0.23
CA VAL A 67 -22.47 -5.89 1.01
C VAL A 67 -22.81 -4.43 1.34
N GLN A 68 -21.88 -3.50 1.18
CA GLN A 68 -22.11 -2.08 1.42
C GLN A 68 -23.04 -1.47 0.35
N THR A 69 -22.93 -1.90 -0.91
CA THR A 69 -23.86 -1.49 -1.98
C THR A 69 -25.27 -2.05 -1.74
N VAL A 70 -25.41 -3.31 -1.29
CA VAL A 70 -26.70 -3.92 -0.94
C VAL A 70 -27.31 -3.27 0.31
N ALA A 71 -26.49 -2.92 1.31
CA ALA A 71 -26.93 -2.23 2.51
C ALA A 71 -27.41 -0.80 2.21
N LEU A 72 -26.69 -0.05 1.36
CA LEU A 72 -27.12 1.27 0.91
C LEU A 72 -28.41 1.20 0.07
N ARG A 73 -28.55 0.17 -0.78
CA ARG A 73 -29.77 -0.05 -1.57
C ARG A 73 -30.97 -0.41 -0.69
N HIS A 74 -30.78 -1.25 0.34
CA HIS A 74 -31.84 -1.57 1.30
C HIS A 74 -32.24 -0.36 2.14
N GLY A 75 -31.27 0.44 2.61
CA GLY A 75 -31.56 1.68 3.34
C GLY A 75 -32.40 2.67 2.53
N HIS A 76 -32.12 2.80 1.24
CA HIS A 76 -32.88 3.67 0.34
C HIS A 76 -34.32 3.17 0.09
N ILE A 77 -34.53 1.86 -0.04
CA ILE A 77 -35.88 1.28 -0.19
C ILE A 77 -36.71 1.43 1.09
N VAL A 78 -36.09 1.29 2.26
CA VAL A 78 -36.77 1.48 3.56
C VAL A 78 -37.11 2.96 3.78
N ALA A 79 -36.22 3.88 3.43
CA ALA A 79 -36.49 5.32 3.53
C ALA A 79 -37.64 5.74 2.60
N MET A 80 -37.62 5.32 1.33
CA MET A 80 -38.71 5.63 0.40
C MET A 80 -40.05 4.98 0.76
N ARG A 81 -40.04 3.87 1.49
CA ARG A 81 -41.28 3.26 2.02
C ARG A 81 -41.84 4.05 3.20
N HIS A 82 -41.00 4.72 3.99
CA HIS A 82 -41.45 5.52 5.11
C HIS A 82 -42.03 6.87 4.66
N ASP A 83 -41.55 7.44 3.55
CA ASP A 83 -42.03 8.72 3.01
C ASP A 83 -43.35 8.60 2.20
N GLY A 84 -43.84 7.39 1.95
CA GLY A 84 -45.07 7.13 1.19
C GLY A 84 -46.33 6.86 2.04
N ASP A 85 -46.20 6.79 3.37
CA ASP A 85 -47.27 6.49 4.33
C ASP A 85 -47.71 7.74 5.13
N SER A 86 -47.71 8.92 4.51
CA SER A 86 -48.26 10.17 5.07
C SER A 86 -49.35 10.76 4.20
#